data_AF-A0A9D2SDH0-F1
#
_entry.id   AF-A0A9D2SDH0-F1
#
_cell.length_a   1.000
_cell.length_b   1.000
_cell.length_c   1.000
_cell.angle_alpha   90.00
_cell.angle_beta   90.00
_cell.angle_gamma   90.00
#
_symmetry.space_group_name_H-M   'P 1'
#
loop_
_entity.id
_entity.type
_entity.pdbx_description
1 polymer ?
#
loop_
_entity_poly.entity_id
_entity_poly.type
_entity_poly.pdbx_seq_one_letter_code
_entity_poly.pdbx_strand_id
1 'polypeptide(L)' 'MEGVLVYSSREHGYVLADKKGKFQKLLRAGQQLYIYLCSVWVPVILQYSEKLGEWYFKYLPNVQVNGCKAMLKAD' A
#
# COMPACT_ATOMS: atom_id res chain seq x y z
N MET A 1 -1.48 2.99 12.02
CA MET A 1 -2.81 3.10 11.36
C MET A 1 -2.98 1.90 10.44
N GLU A 2 -4.02 1.09 10.61
CA GLU A 2 -4.27 -0.14 9.83
C GLU A 2 -5.43 0.06 8.85
N GLY A 3 -5.31 -0.51 7.65
CA GLY A 3 -6.33 -0.49 6.63
C GLY A 3 -6.06 -1.46 5.47
N VAL A 4 -6.73 -1.24 4.36
CA VAL A 4 -6.55 -1.97 3.10
C VAL A 4 -6.06 -0.99 2.04
N LEU A 5 -5.11 -1.43 1.23
CA LEU A 5 -4.60 -0.66 0.11
C LEU A 5 -5.59 -0.69 -1.05
N VAL A 6 -6.01 0.47 -1.50
CA VAL A 6 -6.95 0.62 -2.61
C VAL A 6 -6.40 1.65 -3.59
N TYR A 7 -6.47 1.35 -4.89
CA TYR A 7 -6.15 2.36 -5.90
C TYR A 7 -7.27 3.40 -5.98
N SER A 8 -6.91 4.68 -5.85
CA SER A 8 -7.83 5.80 -6.01
C SER A 8 -7.54 6.52 -7.32
N SER A 9 -8.47 6.44 -8.27
CA SER A 9 -8.39 7.20 -9.52
C SER A 9 -8.45 8.71 -9.28
N ARG A 10 -9.13 9.15 -8.21
CA ARG A 10 -9.23 10.57 -7.82
C ARG A 10 -7.89 11.15 -7.37
N GLU A 11 -7.15 10.38 -6.58
CA GLU A 11 -5.86 10.80 -6.03
C GLU A 11 -4.67 10.38 -6.91
N HIS A 12 -4.95 9.70 -8.04
CA HIS A 12 -3.97 9.11 -8.94
C HIS A 12 -2.91 8.25 -8.21
N GLY A 13 -3.33 7.44 -7.24
CA GLY A 13 -2.40 6.67 -6.41
C GLY A 13 -3.08 5.74 -5.40
N TYR A 14 -2.27 5.02 -4.64
CA TYR A 14 -2.78 4.11 -3.61
C TYR A 14 -3.10 4.84 -2.31
N VAL A 15 -4.22 4.46 -1.71
CA VAL A 15 -4.69 4.99 -0.43
C VAL A 15 -4.82 3.86 0.58
N LEU A 16 -4.63 4.19 1.85
CA LEU A 16 -5.04 3.34 2.95
C LEU A 16 -6.51 3.64 3.25
N ALA A 17 -7.37 2.65 3.07
CA ALA A 17 -8.79 2.71 3.41
C ALA A 17 -9.05 1.93 4.72
N ASP A 18 -9.96 2.42 5.55
CA ASP A 18 -10.36 1.72 6.77
C ASP A 18 -11.21 0.46 6.47
N LYS A 19 -11.61 -0.26 7.53
CA LYS A 19 -12.46 -1.46 7.41
C LYS A 19 -13.85 -1.20 6.79
N LYS A 20 -14.28 0.07 6.74
CA LYS A 20 -15.54 0.51 6.11
C LYS A 20 -15.31 1.05 4.69
N GLY A 21 -14.09 0.94 4.16
CA GLY A 21 -13.70 1.46 2.85
C GLY A 21 -13.51 2.97 2.82
N LYS A 22 -13.50 3.66 3.97
CA LYS A 22 -13.31 5.11 4.02
C LYS A 22 -11.84 5.44 3.83
N PHE A 23 -11.55 6.40 2.96
CA PHE A 23 -10.21 6.96 2.78
C PHE A 23 -9.64 7.45 4.12
N GLN A 24 -8.46 6.97 4.49
CA GLN A 24 -7.71 7.45 5.66
C GLN A 24 -6.51 8.29 5.24
N LYS A 25 -5.69 7.77 4.33
CA LYS A 25 -4.42 8.40 3.95
C LYS A 25 -3.99 8.06 2.53
N LEU A 26 -3.56 9.06 1.77
CA LEU A 26 -2.86 8.87 0.50
C LEU A 26 -1.43 8.40 0.76
N LEU A 27 -0.99 7.37 0.03
CA LEU A 27 0.36 6.84 0.12
C LEU A 27 1.25 7.46 -0.95
N ARG A 28 2.53 7.61 -0.63
CA ARG A 28 3.55 8.13 -1.55
C ARG A 28 4.59 7.06 -1.86
N ALA A 29 5.20 7.14 -3.03
CA ALA A 29 6.33 6.30 -3.37
C ALA A 29 7.49 6.56 -2.37
N GLY A 30 8.19 5.50 -1.98
CA GLY A 30 9.22 5.52 -0.94
C GLY A 30 8.69 5.34 0.49
N GLN A 31 7.37 5.34 0.69
CA GLN A 31 6.79 5.19 2.02
C GLN A 31 6.94 3.76 2.56
N GLN A 32 7.36 3.64 3.82
CA GLN A 32 7.44 2.38 4.54
C GLN A 32 6.09 2.02 5.14
N LEU A 33 5.71 0.75 5.01
CA LEU A 33 4.52 0.18 5.62
C LEU A 33 4.76 -1.29 5.94
N TYR A 34 3.85 -1.88 6.71
CA TYR A 34 3.78 -3.33 6.87
C TYR A 34 2.59 -3.84 6.06
N ILE A 35 2.75 -4.96 5.37
CA ILE A 35 1.64 -5.69 4.73
C ILE A 35 1.44 -7.02 5.42
N TYR A 36 0.18 -7.48 5.46
CA TYR A 36 -0.15 -8.77 6.05
C TYR A 36 -0.13 -9.86 4.98
N LEU A 37 0.86 -10.75 5.03
CA LEU A 37 1.02 -11.87 4.11
C LEU A 37 1.22 -13.15 4.92
N CYS A 38 0.58 -14.25 4.54
CA CYS A 38 0.78 -15.57 5.16
C CYS A 38 0.76 -15.54 6.69
N SER A 39 -0.20 -14.79 7.26
CA SER A 39 -0.39 -14.61 8.71
C SER A 39 0.71 -13.86 9.46
N VAL A 40 1.58 -13.12 8.76
CA VAL A 40 2.63 -12.30 9.36
C VAL A 40 2.64 -10.88 8.78
N TRP A 41 3.17 -9.94 9.57
CA TRP A 41 3.40 -8.57 9.12
C TRP A 41 4.80 -8.46 8.49
N VAL A 42 4.85 -8.14 7.21
CA VAL A 42 6.07 -8.01 6.43
C VAL A 42 6.36 -6.53 6.17
N PRO A 43 7.54 -5.99 6.56
CA PRO A 43 7.91 -4.62 6.24
C PRO A 43 8.19 -4.49 4.75
N VAL A 44 7.61 -3.47 4.11
CA VAL A 44 7.78 -3.18 2.69
C VAL A 44 7.91 -1.69 2.43
N ILE A 45 8.42 -1.36 1.25
CA ILE A 45 8.48 0.01 0.73
C ILE A 45 7.60 0.05 -0.50
N LEU A 46 6.57 0.90 -0.49
CA LEU A 46 5.74 1.12 -1.67
C LEU A 46 6.51 1.98 -2.67
N GLN A 47 6.60 1.57 -3.93
CA GLN A 47 7.20 2.35 -5.01
C GLN A 47 6.29 2.41 -6.23
N TYR A 48 6.57 3.39 -7.10
CA TYR A 48 5.94 3.53 -8.40
C TYR A 48 7.01 3.38 -9.49
N SER A 49 6.73 2.56 -10.50
CA SER A 49 7.59 2.39 -11.67
C SER A 49 7.04 3.25 -12.80
N GLU A 50 7.74 4.34 -13.14
CA GLU A 50 7.34 5.18 -14.29
C GLU A 50 7.41 4.40 -15.61
N LYS A 51 8.36 3.47 -15.73
CA LYS A 51 8.53 2.65 -16.93
C LYS A 51 7.36 1.70 -17.18
N LEU A 52 6.78 1.15 -16.10
CA LEU A 52 5.69 0.17 -16.17
C LEU A 52 4.32 0.79 -15.89
N GLY A 53 4.27 2.03 -15.39
CA GLY A 53 3.04 2.72 -15.03
C GLY A 53 2.34 2.09 -13.82
N GLU A 54 3.06 1.38 -12.96
CA GLU A 54 2.47 0.57 -11.89
C GLU A 54 3.11 0.78 -10.53
N TRP A 55 2.33 0.51 -9.49
CA TRP A 55 2.80 0.52 -8.11
C TRP A 55 3.16 -0.89 -7.68
N TYR A 56 4.23 -1.02 -6.91
CA TYR A 56 4.74 -2.30 -6.45
C TYR A 56 5.41 -2.18 -5.07
N PHE A 57 5.58 -3.31 -4.39
CA PHE A 57 6.40 -3.38 -3.19
C PHE A 57 7.85 -3.65 -3.56
N LYS A 58 8.76 -2.78 -3.13
CA LYS A 58 10.20 -2.97 -3.31
C LYS A 58 10.61 -4.30 -2.66
N TYR A 59 11.33 -5.13 -3.41
CA TYR A 59 11.76 -6.49 -3.05
C TYR A 59 10.66 -7.57 -3.04
N LEU A 60 9.40 -7.22 -3.31
CA LEU A 60 8.28 -8.16 -3.45
C LEU A 60 7.42 -7.81 -4.67
N PRO A 61 7.99 -7.77 -5.90
CA PRO A 61 7.28 -7.29 -7.09
C PRO A 61 6.09 -8.16 -7.50
N ASN A 62 6.09 -9.45 -7.11
CA ASN A 62 5.02 -10.39 -7.44
C ASN A 62 3.80 -10.27 -6.51
N VAL A 63 3.89 -9.48 -5.43
CA VAL A 63 2.79 -9.27 -4.49
C VAL A 63 1.94 -8.11 -4.99
N GLN A 64 0.65 -8.39 -5.21
CA GLN A 64 -0.30 -7.38 -5.66
C GLN A 64 -0.52 -6.31 -4.58
N VAL A 65 -0.37 -5.04 -4.94
CA VAL A 65 -0.56 -3.92 -4.00
C VAL A 65 -2.03 -3.75 -3.63
N ASN A 66 -2.93 -3.79 -4.62
CA ASN A 66 -4.36 -3.61 -4.39
C ASN A 66 -4.96 -4.75 -3.55
N GLY A 67 -5.76 -4.38 -2.55
CA GLY A 67 -6.41 -5.32 -1.64
C GLY A 67 -5.53 -5.82 -0.49
N CYS A 68 -4.23 -5.49 -0.48
CA CYS A 68 -3.37 -5.85 0.63
C CYS A 68 -3.81 -5.15 1.92
N LYS A 69 -3.96 -5.93 2.99
CA LYS A 69 -4.07 -5.38 4.33
C LYS A 69 -2.72 -4.77 4.72
N ALA A 70 -2.73 -3.51 5.13
CA ALA A 70 -1.53 -2.74 5.41
C ALA A 70 -1.63 -1.97 6.72
N MET A 71 -0.47 -1.69 7.31
CA MET A 71 -0.33 -0.87 8.50
C MET A 71 0.80 0.13 8.30
N LEU A 72 0.47 1.40 8.48
CA LEU A 72 1.47 2.45 8.62
C LEU A 72 2.02 2.44 10.04
N LYS A 73 3.34 2.42 10.15
CA LYS A 73 4.04 2.72 11.40
C LYS A 73 3.60 4.13 11.84
N ALA A 74 3.15 4.26 13.08
CA ALA A 74 2.95 5.58 13.66
C ALA A 74 4.34 6.14 13.95
N ASP A 75 4.59 7.37 13.49
CA ASP A 75 5.72 8.16 13.97
C ASP A 75 5.49 8.54 15.44
#